data_AF-A0A0F9LH10-F1
#
_entry.id   AF-A0A0F9LH10-F1
#
_cell.length_a   1.000
_cell.length_b   1.000
_cell.length_c   1.000
_cell.angle_alpha   90.00
_cell.angle_beta   90.00
_cell.angle_gamma   90.00
#
_symmetry.space_group_name_H-M   'P 1'
#
loop_
_entity.id
_entity.type
_entity.pdbx_description
1 polymer ?
#
loop_
_entity_poly.entity_id
_entity_poly.type
_entity_poly.pdbx_seq_one_letter_code
_entity_poly.pdbx_strand_id
1 'polypeptide(L)'
;TYYASPGFYKEQLCLGGTCVTRTVLVPADDVYSREITGDYNVKAYGAVGNGSTDDATAIQAAIDACQTQVTSLSEAGTIFFPPGRYVVDSTITWKSCHLVGSMPNNSVRIFWGGSAGGTMFTKDAALPGGTSFGLMEGLNLRGDLGGGNEPATFIDLTAGSVDKFLQLSRVHFQSSSGDAIKVATWVNLHWTDLRWDNIGGYAIRLTPVLGQNLSTFSLDRFTYDHSRASGPANGFILVDNTVNSSNLGTFAIKNGRIEVNTAWTGDQAIFTVKKPNAGPNSRTVGLSLIGMTYQDNIAMASDVLAFQDTSGATTSCESLIILNSRFQGLSAVLGGDQDATSQVDLPTGAQFGEVIFCTGAPQYGLVQSTWRRALNNEYAIRVRVGADVDNRFAIRADGQHQWGDGTAAFDIGLFRSAANTLQLASGDKLHLQDELELDGDLNHDGTNVGFFGVAPAPRPSATDEIKSALALLGLLVDGSASPLNLDAGLLTAGGVVATTGAVEYADAPTLAASTTPSVTGGNLFLTANTASITDFTGEQNGQIIILLCEADTTTSLVDSTPLFLNGTFTCTADDTITLISNGTVWYEISRSTN
;
A
#
# COMPACT_ATOMS: atom_id res chain seq x y z
N THR A 1 -15.35 51.93 19.92
CA THR A 1 -14.19 51.97 20.82
C THR A 1 -13.38 50.70 20.61
N TYR A 2 -12.10 50.80 20.26
CA TYR A 2 -11.23 49.63 20.11
C TYR A 2 -10.24 49.61 21.28
N TYR A 3 -10.19 48.52 22.03
CA TYR A 3 -9.22 48.33 23.13
C TYR A 3 -7.86 47.96 22.55
N ALA A 4 -6.85 48.81 22.77
CA ALA A 4 -5.50 48.62 22.24
C ALA A 4 -4.50 48.08 23.29
N SER A 5 -4.72 48.29 24.59
CA SER A 5 -3.99 47.67 25.73
C SER A 5 -4.55 48.21 27.06
N PRO A 6 -4.28 47.60 28.24
CA PRO A 6 -4.70 48.16 29.53
C PRO A 6 -4.10 49.55 29.79
N GLY A 7 -4.93 50.52 30.20
CA GLY A 7 -4.53 51.89 30.54
C GLY A 7 -4.69 52.93 29.41
N PHE A 8 -5.07 52.49 28.20
CA PHE A 8 -5.29 53.37 27.06
C PHE A 8 -6.52 52.93 26.27
N TYR A 9 -7.33 53.90 25.86
CA TYR A 9 -8.37 53.67 24.86
C TYR A 9 -8.31 54.73 23.75
N LYS A 10 -8.75 54.32 22.55
CA LYS A 10 -8.83 55.20 21.39
C LYS A 10 -10.28 55.62 21.16
N GLU A 11 -10.52 56.92 21.22
CA GLU A 11 -11.77 57.53 20.82
C GLU A 11 -11.66 57.94 19.35
N GLN A 12 -12.66 57.60 18.56
CA GLN A 12 -12.76 58.01 17.16
C GLN A 12 -14.07 58.78 16.99
N LEU A 13 -13.95 60.08 16.71
CA LEU A 13 -15.08 60.93 16.38
C LEU A 13 -15.06 61.18 14.88
N CYS A 14 -16.09 60.72 14.19
CA CYS A 14 -16.28 60.96 12.76
C CYS A 14 -17.39 61.98 12.58
N LEU A 15 -17.10 63.06 11.85
CA LEU A 15 -18.07 64.07 11.44
C LEU A 15 -18.07 64.12 9.91
N GLY A 16 -19.12 63.56 9.31
CA GLY A 16 -19.16 63.32 7.86
C GLY A 16 -18.10 62.29 7.43
N GLY A 17 -17.39 62.57 6.34
CA GLY A 17 -16.38 61.67 5.77
C GLY A 17 -14.99 61.72 6.43
N THR A 18 -14.82 62.49 7.50
CA THR A 18 -13.52 62.66 8.18
C THR A 18 -13.59 62.17 9.61
N CYS A 19 -12.62 61.34 10.01
CA CYS A 19 -12.52 60.82 11.36
C CYS A 19 -11.24 61.30 12.03
N VAL A 20 -11.34 61.74 13.28
CA VAL A 20 -10.19 62.08 14.12
C VAL A 20 -10.10 61.05 15.24
N THR A 21 -8.90 60.52 15.46
CA THR A 21 -8.63 59.54 16.52
C THR A 21 -7.73 60.15 17.59
N ARG A 22 -8.14 60.08 18.85
CA ARG A 22 -7.33 60.50 20.00
C ARG A 22 -7.03 59.29 20.89
N THR A 23 -5.79 59.21 21.37
CA THR A 23 -5.38 58.25 22.41
C THR A 23 -5.49 58.94 23.76
N VAL A 24 -6.28 58.39 24.68
CA VAL A 24 -6.50 58.93 26.02
C VAL A 24 -5.72 58.10 27.04
N LEU A 25 -4.92 58.78 27.89
CA LEU A 25 -4.15 58.19 28.99
C LEU A 25 -4.97 58.31 30.27
N VAL A 26 -5.21 57.18 30.93
CA VAL A 26 -6.03 57.13 32.14
C VAL A 26 -5.14 57.32 33.40
N PRO A 27 -5.38 58.35 34.24
CA PRO A 27 -4.73 58.46 35.55
C PRO A 27 -5.20 57.34 36.48
N ALA A 28 -4.29 56.77 37.27
CA ALA A 28 -4.50 55.57 38.08
C ALA A 28 -5.60 55.70 39.16
N ASP A 29 -6.02 56.92 39.50
CA ASP A 29 -6.73 57.18 40.76
C ASP A 29 -8.22 57.49 40.59
N ASP A 30 -8.72 57.63 39.35
CA ASP A 30 -10.11 58.08 39.09
C ASP A 30 -10.90 57.20 38.09
N VAL A 31 -10.36 56.01 37.75
CA VAL A 31 -11.00 55.04 36.82
C VAL A 31 -11.42 53.71 37.48
N TYR A 32 -11.44 53.64 38.80
CA TYR A 32 -12.00 52.47 39.49
C TYR A 32 -13.53 52.45 39.64
N SER A 33 -14.26 53.49 39.22
CA SER A 33 -15.69 53.63 39.56
C SER A 33 -16.69 53.60 38.40
N ARG A 34 -16.29 53.33 37.14
CA ARG A 34 -17.27 53.00 36.09
C ARG A 34 -16.73 52.08 34.98
N GLU A 35 -17.18 50.83 35.04
CA GLU A 35 -17.24 49.81 33.97
C GLU A 35 -15.93 49.15 33.48
N ILE A 36 -15.18 48.54 34.40
CA ILE A 36 -14.85 47.11 34.23
C ILE A 36 -15.84 46.34 35.11
N THR A 37 -17.08 46.23 34.65
CA THR A 37 -18.10 45.37 35.26
C THR A 37 -17.80 43.93 34.86
N GLY A 38 -16.96 43.25 35.63
CA GLY A 38 -17.50 42.02 36.18
C GLY A 38 -18.54 42.46 37.21
N ASP A 39 -19.80 42.11 37.03
CA ASP A 39 -20.90 42.58 37.89
C ASP A 39 -20.65 42.27 39.39
N TYR A 40 -19.68 41.38 39.69
CA TYR A 40 -19.37 40.88 41.03
C TYR A 40 -17.85 40.71 41.25
N ASN A 41 -17.18 41.66 41.92
CA ASN A 41 -15.77 41.53 42.31
C ASN A 41 -15.64 40.75 43.62
N VAL A 42 -14.89 39.65 43.65
CA VAL A 42 -14.76 38.80 44.86
C VAL A 42 -14.26 39.56 46.10
N LYS A 43 -13.45 40.62 45.94
CA LYS A 43 -12.97 41.43 47.07
C LYS A 43 -14.08 42.28 47.69
N ALA A 44 -15.11 42.65 46.91
CA ALA A 44 -16.29 43.33 47.44
C ALA A 44 -17.14 42.41 48.34
N TYR A 45 -16.96 41.09 48.19
CA TYR A 45 -17.60 40.06 49.02
C TYR A 45 -16.70 39.56 50.17
N GLY A 46 -15.55 40.20 50.38
CA GLY A 46 -14.66 39.90 51.51
C GLY A 46 -13.47 38.99 51.20
N ALA A 47 -13.27 38.59 49.94
CA ALA A 47 -12.09 37.80 49.58
C ALA A 47 -10.82 38.66 49.71
N VAL A 48 -9.80 38.14 50.37
CA VAL A 48 -8.55 38.85 50.67
C VAL A 48 -7.52 38.58 49.57
N GLY A 49 -7.35 37.32 49.15
CA GLY A 49 -6.38 36.96 48.12
C GLY A 49 -4.92 37.10 48.58
N ASN A 50 -4.62 36.83 49.85
CA ASN A 50 -3.28 36.96 50.46
C ASN A 50 -2.46 35.67 50.49
N GLY A 51 -3.05 34.53 50.12
CA GLY A 51 -2.40 33.21 50.08
C GLY A 51 -2.45 32.44 51.40
N SER A 52 -3.20 32.93 52.39
CA SER A 52 -3.36 32.28 53.70
C SER A 52 -4.78 32.31 54.27
N THR A 53 -5.56 33.33 53.93
CA THR A 53 -6.97 33.44 54.34
C THR A 53 -7.82 32.55 53.45
N ASP A 54 -8.69 31.74 54.07
CA ASP A 54 -9.74 31.01 53.34
C ASP A 54 -10.74 32.02 52.76
N ASP A 55 -10.71 32.14 51.44
CA ASP A 55 -11.54 33.03 50.64
C ASP A 55 -12.79 32.30 50.10
N ALA A 56 -13.00 31.02 50.42
CA ALA A 56 -14.05 30.21 49.83
C ALA A 56 -15.45 30.79 50.05
N THR A 57 -15.75 31.23 51.27
CA THR A 57 -17.07 31.80 51.61
C THR A 57 -17.33 33.10 50.84
N ALA A 58 -16.34 33.97 50.71
CA ALA A 58 -16.46 35.24 49.98
C ALA A 58 -16.64 35.01 48.47
N ILE A 59 -15.89 34.07 47.91
CA ILE A 59 -16.02 33.67 46.49
C ILE A 59 -17.41 33.08 46.24
N GLN A 60 -17.89 32.18 47.11
CA GLN A 60 -19.23 31.60 46.98
C GLN A 60 -20.33 32.68 47.08
N ALA A 61 -20.19 33.65 47.99
CA ALA A 61 -21.15 34.76 48.11
C ALA A 61 -21.22 35.63 46.85
N ALA A 62 -20.09 35.87 46.18
CA ALA A 62 -20.06 36.57 44.90
C ALA A 62 -20.79 35.77 43.80
N ILE A 63 -20.54 34.45 43.72
CA ILE A 63 -21.21 33.53 42.78
C ILE A 63 -22.72 33.49 43.04
N ASP A 64 -23.13 33.39 44.30
CA ASP A 64 -24.54 33.34 44.68
C ASP A 64 -25.26 34.63 44.31
N ALA A 65 -24.62 35.79 44.53
CA ALA A 65 -25.16 37.08 44.12
C ALA A 65 -25.28 37.19 42.60
N CYS A 66 -24.30 36.67 41.86
CA CYS A 66 -24.31 36.65 40.40
C CYS A 66 -25.40 35.75 39.80
N GLN A 67 -25.60 34.55 40.35
CA GLN A 67 -26.60 33.60 39.84
C GLN A 67 -28.02 34.19 39.82
N THR A 68 -28.33 35.15 40.70
CA THR A 68 -29.64 35.82 40.72
C THR A 68 -29.97 36.58 39.43
N GLN A 69 -28.96 36.90 38.61
CA GLN A 69 -29.13 37.61 37.33
C GLN A 69 -29.23 36.68 36.12
N VAL A 70 -29.01 35.37 36.29
CA VAL A 70 -28.96 34.40 35.18
C VAL A 70 -30.37 33.94 34.80
N THR A 71 -31.00 34.58 33.81
CA THR A 71 -32.33 34.25 33.31
C THR A 71 -32.25 33.42 32.02
N SER A 72 -32.08 32.11 32.18
CA SER A 72 -32.21 30.99 31.22
C SER A 72 -31.66 31.05 29.78
N LEU A 73 -31.34 32.21 29.18
CA LEU A 73 -30.87 32.36 27.79
C LEU A 73 -29.96 33.60 27.54
N SER A 74 -29.68 34.44 28.55
CA SER A 74 -28.80 35.63 28.42
C SER A 74 -27.56 35.54 29.33
N GLU A 75 -26.46 36.13 28.84
CA GLU A 75 -25.10 36.20 29.41
C GLU A 75 -25.08 36.09 30.93
N ALA A 76 -24.41 35.06 31.45
CA ALA A 76 -24.28 34.91 32.88
C ALA A 76 -23.46 36.09 33.44
N GLY A 77 -23.79 36.57 34.63
CA GLY A 77 -23.00 37.63 35.27
C GLY A 77 -21.53 37.22 35.40
N THR A 78 -20.64 38.20 35.41
CA THR A 78 -19.20 37.94 35.51
C THR A 78 -18.69 38.16 36.93
N ILE A 79 -18.16 37.11 37.54
CA ILE A 79 -17.32 37.18 38.74
C ILE A 79 -15.92 37.59 38.34
N PHE A 80 -15.46 38.73 38.86
CA PHE A 80 -14.11 39.22 38.64
C PHE A 80 -13.20 38.85 39.81
N PHE A 81 -12.05 38.26 39.48
CA PHE A 81 -10.94 37.99 40.38
C PHE A 81 -9.79 38.99 40.11
N PRO A 82 -9.59 40.01 40.97
CA PRO A 82 -8.39 40.83 40.93
C PRO A 82 -7.11 40.00 41.16
N PRO A 83 -5.91 40.56 40.89
CA PRO A 83 -4.65 39.89 41.23
C PRO A 83 -4.62 39.51 42.72
N GLY A 84 -4.19 38.27 42.98
CA GLY A 84 -4.22 37.70 44.32
C GLY A 84 -3.94 36.21 44.35
N ARG A 85 -3.67 35.72 45.57
CA ARG A 85 -3.55 34.30 45.92
C ARG A 85 -4.73 33.95 46.82
N TYR A 86 -5.77 33.35 46.26
CA TYR A 86 -6.99 33.01 46.97
C TYR A 86 -6.87 31.58 47.48
N VAL A 87 -7.00 31.32 48.79
CA VAL A 87 -7.06 29.95 49.31
C VAL A 87 -8.52 29.55 49.43
N VAL A 88 -8.88 28.33 49.07
CA VAL A 88 -10.23 27.78 49.24
C VAL A 88 -10.17 26.46 50.00
N ASP A 89 -10.70 26.46 51.22
CA ASP A 89 -10.68 25.28 52.11
C ASP A 89 -11.88 24.34 51.89
N SER A 90 -12.84 24.77 51.07
CA SER A 90 -14.04 24.01 50.73
C SER A 90 -14.38 24.11 49.24
N THR A 91 -15.11 23.12 48.73
CA THR A 91 -15.62 23.11 47.34
C THR A 91 -16.49 24.33 47.05
N ILE A 92 -16.19 25.01 45.94
CA ILE A 92 -17.00 26.10 45.39
C ILE A 92 -18.03 25.51 44.44
N THR A 93 -19.30 25.84 44.65
CA THR A 93 -20.38 25.47 43.75
C THR A 93 -20.49 26.53 42.65
N TRP A 94 -20.10 26.16 41.44
CA TRP A 94 -20.19 27.01 40.26
C TRP A 94 -21.63 27.04 39.75
N LYS A 95 -22.23 28.23 39.79
CA LYS A 95 -23.62 28.49 39.39
C LYS A 95 -23.64 29.38 38.15
N SER A 96 -23.22 28.82 37.01
CA SER A 96 -23.22 29.43 35.66
C SER A 96 -22.53 30.79 35.44
N CYS A 97 -22.08 31.50 36.47
CA CYS A 97 -21.41 32.80 36.30
C CYS A 97 -20.09 32.68 35.56
N HIS A 98 -19.73 33.68 34.74
CA HIS A 98 -18.39 33.72 34.16
C HIS A 98 -17.37 34.02 35.27
N LEU A 99 -16.31 33.23 35.38
CA LEU A 99 -15.23 33.39 36.35
C LEU A 99 -14.00 33.93 35.62
N VAL A 100 -13.70 35.22 35.81
CA VAL A 100 -12.67 35.91 35.02
C VAL A 100 -11.59 36.49 35.93
N GLY A 101 -10.35 36.11 35.67
CA GLY A 101 -9.16 36.66 36.30
C GLY A 101 -8.59 37.86 35.56
N SER A 102 -7.93 38.75 36.29
CA SER A 102 -7.12 39.82 35.70
C SER A 102 -5.92 39.28 34.92
N MET A 103 -5.66 39.82 33.73
CA MET A 103 -4.50 39.53 32.88
C MET A 103 -3.34 40.54 33.11
N PRO A 104 -2.06 40.21 32.81
CA PRO A 104 -1.55 38.97 32.18
C PRO A 104 -1.11 37.87 33.16
N ASN A 105 -0.85 36.68 32.58
CA ASN A 105 -0.65 35.34 33.17
C ASN A 105 -0.05 35.27 34.61
N ASN A 106 -0.64 34.38 35.42
CA ASN A 106 -0.29 34.03 36.81
C ASN A 106 -0.58 35.08 37.91
N SER A 107 -1.25 36.18 37.54
CA SER A 107 -1.66 37.23 38.48
C SER A 107 -2.76 36.77 39.46
N VAL A 108 -3.61 35.82 39.04
CA VAL A 108 -4.69 35.24 39.84
C VAL A 108 -4.43 33.76 40.05
N ARG A 109 -4.20 33.36 41.30
CA ARG A 109 -4.02 31.97 41.73
C ARG A 109 -5.07 31.59 42.75
N ILE A 110 -5.78 30.49 42.52
CA ILE A 110 -6.73 29.90 43.46
C ILE A 110 -6.14 28.58 43.93
N PHE A 111 -5.79 28.53 45.22
CA PHE A 111 -5.16 27.40 45.88
C PHE A 111 -6.19 26.57 46.62
N TRP A 112 -6.15 25.25 46.43
CA TRP A 112 -6.89 24.33 47.27
C TRP A 112 -6.22 24.25 48.65
N GLY A 113 -6.97 24.58 49.70
CA GLY A 113 -6.59 24.37 51.10
C GLY A 113 -7.45 23.32 51.81
N GLY A 114 -8.45 22.75 51.12
CA GLY A 114 -9.34 21.74 51.68
C GLY A 114 -8.69 20.37 51.83
N SER A 115 -9.48 19.37 52.23
CA SER A 115 -8.96 18.02 52.47
C SER A 115 -8.36 17.37 51.22
N ALA A 116 -7.34 16.53 51.39
CA ALA A 116 -6.78 15.72 50.32
C ALA A 116 -7.87 14.93 49.58
N GLY A 117 -7.82 14.93 48.24
CA GLY A 117 -8.76 14.22 47.40
C GLY A 117 -10.12 14.92 47.20
N GLY A 118 -10.27 16.17 47.66
CA GLY A 118 -11.47 16.97 47.44
C GLY A 118 -11.62 17.52 46.01
N THR A 119 -12.70 18.27 45.78
CA THR A 119 -13.00 18.95 44.51
C THR A 119 -12.98 20.46 44.71
N MET A 120 -12.26 21.20 43.87
CA MET A 120 -12.19 22.68 44.00
C MET A 120 -13.48 23.37 43.53
N PHE A 121 -13.93 23.09 42.30
CA PHE A 121 -15.18 23.60 41.73
C PHE A 121 -16.09 22.44 41.34
N THR A 122 -17.35 22.49 41.76
CA THR A 122 -18.40 21.57 41.30
C THR A 122 -19.50 22.33 40.57
N LYS A 123 -20.14 21.69 39.59
CA LYS A 123 -21.38 22.20 39.01
C LYS A 123 -22.53 22.13 40.02
N ASP A 124 -23.38 23.14 40.03
CA ASP A 124 -24.66 23.10 40.75
C ASP A 124 -25.60 22.07 40.10
N ALA A 125 -26.00 21.07 40.89
CA ALA A 125 -26.89 20.00 40.48
C ALA A 125 -28.35 20.48 40.25
N ALA A 126 -28.72 21.64 40.79
CA ALA A 126 -30.06 22.20 40.64
C ALA A 126 -30.27 22.92 39.29
N LEU A 127 -29.17 23.23 38.57
CA LEU A 127 -29.27 23.88 37.27
C LEU A 127 -29.54 22.82 36.17
N PRO A 128 -30.66 22.91 35.44
CA PRO A 128 -31.07 21.88 34.48
C PRO A 128 -29.99 21.65 33.42
N GLY A 129 -29.79 20.38 33.05
CA GLY A 129 -28.89 19.99 31.96
C GLY A 129 -29.39 20.52 30.61
N GLY A 130 -28.44 20.93 29.75
CA GLY A 130 -28.73 21.42 28.40
C GLY A 130 -28.74 22.94 28.23
N THR A 131 -28.30 23.70 29.22
CA THR A 131 -28.16 25.17 29.14
C THR A 131 -26.73 25.62 29.34
N SER A 132 -26.48 26.85 28.90
CA SER A 132 -25.23 27.58 28.99
C SER A 132 -24.65 27.52 30.40
N PHE A 133 -23.44 26.95 30.59
CA PHE A 133 -22.85 26.90 31.93
C PHE A 133 -22.13 28.19 32.25
N GLY A 134 -20.84 28.34 31.95
CA GLY A 134 -20.11 29.56 32.23
C GLY A 134 -18.73 29.55 31.55
N LEU A 135 -18.08 30.70 31.58
CA LEU A 135 -16.71 30.89 31.08
C LEU A 135 -15.80 30.83 32.30
N MET A 136 -14.70 30.11 32.23
CA MET A 136 -13.58 30.33 33.14
C MET A 136 -12.41 30.85 32.33
N GLU A 137 -11.90 32.02 32.72
CA GLU A 137 -10.86 32.69 31.96
C GLU A 137 -9.78 33.34 32.82
N GLY A 138 -8.51 33.12 32.46
CA GLY A 138 -7.38 33.84 33.07
C GLY A 138 -7.09 33.45 34.52
N LEU A 139 -7.49 32.25 34.94
CA LEU A 139 -7.30 31.73 36.30
C LEU A 139 -6.22 30.64 36.35
N ASN A 140 -5.53 30.56 37.50
CA ASN A 140 -4.57 29.49 37.78
C ASN A 140 -5.08 28.71 38.99
N LEU A 141 -5.58 27.51 38.77
CA LEU A 141 -6.06 26.60 39.79
C LEU A 141 -4.90 25.71 40.27
N ARG A 142 -4.66 25.71 41.58
CA ARG A 142 -3.43 25.22 42.20
C ARG A 142 -3.76 24.25 43.33
N GLY A 143 -3.21 23.04 43.30
CA GLY A 143 -3.25 22.11 44.44
C GLY A 143 -1.96 22.11 45.26
N ASP A 144 -0.96 22.88 44.84
CA ASP A 144 0.39 22.90 45.43
C ASP A 144 0.55 23.96 46.54
N LEU A 145 -0.48 24.17 47.36
CA LEU A 145 -0.42 25.11 48.50
C LEU A 145 0.60 24.67 49.58
N GLY A 146 0.98 23.39 49.59
CA GLY A 146 1.80 22.75 50.63
C GLY A 146 0.98 21.86 51.56
N GLY A 147 1.63 21.03 52.37
CA GLY A 147 0.95 20.20 53.39
C GLY A 147 0.33 18.89 52.90
N GLY A 148 0.53 18.50 51.63
CA GLY A 148 0.12 17.19 51.09
C GLY A 148 -1.37 17.06 50.72
N ASN A 149 -2.14 18.14 50.83
CA ASN A 149 -3.58 18.14 50.54
C ASN A 149 -3.86 18.63 49.12
N GLU A 150 -3.57 17.82 48.10
CA GLU A 150 -3.94 18.14 46.72
C GLU A 150 -5.43 17.80 46.46
N PRO A 151 -6.16 18.59 45.66
CA PRO A 151 -7.50 18.23 45.21
C PRO A 151 -7.41 16.99 44.31
N ALA A 152 -8.38 16.10 44.37
CA ALA A 152 -8.53 15.07 43.34
C ALA A 152 -8.89 15.70 42.01
N THR A 153 -9.77 16.71 42.02
CA THR A 153 -10.33 17.33 40.82
C THR A 153 -10.44 18.84 40.99
N PHE A 154 -10.04 19.60 39.97
CA PHE A 154 -10.22 21.05 39.96
C PHE A 154 -11.64 21.43 39.56
N ILE A 155 -12.16 20.82 38.50
CA ILE A 155 -13.48 21.13 37.96
C ILE A 155 -14.26 19.83 37.76
N ASP A 156 -15.33 19.65 38.53
CA ASP A 156 -16.26 18.52 38.42
C ASP A 156 -17.62 18.99 37.86
N LEU A 157 -17.91 18.60 36.63
CA LEU A 157 -19.14 18.92 35.91
C LEU A 157 -19.96 17.65 35.66
N THR A 158 -19.89 16.69 36.57
CA THR A 158 -20.65 15.43 36.45
C THR A 158 -22.11 15.56 36.91
N ALA A 159 -22.45 16.62 37.64
CA ALA A 159 -23.80 16.94 38.07
C ALA A 159 -24.64 17.56 36.92
N GLY A 160 -24.96 16.76 35.90
CA GLY A 160 -25.81 17.13 34.76
C GLY A 160 -25.06 17.43 33.46
N SER A 161 -25.82 17.70 32.39
CA SER A 161 -25.25 17.90 31.04
C SER A 161 -24.66 19.29 30.84
N VAL A 162 -23.62 19.39 30.02
CA VAL A 162 -22.97 20.65 29.58
C VAL A 162 -23.04 20.83 28.05
N ASP A 163 -23.07 22.07 27.55
CA ASP A 163 -23.12 22.40 26.12
C ASP A 163 -22.19 23.59 25.78
N LYS A 164 -22.31 24.18 24.57
CA LYS A 164 -21.48 25.18 23.89
C LYS A 164 -20.98 26.36 24.72
N PHE A 165 -21.64 26.70 25.81
CA PHE A 165 -21.23 27.84 26.65
C PHE A 165 -20.38 27.46 27.86
N LEU A 166 -20.01 26.18 28.03
CA LEU A 166 -18.90 25.84 28.91
C LEU A 166 -17.58 26.11 28.19
N GLN A 167 -17.05 27.30 28.38
CA GLN A 167 -15.78 27.71 27.79
C GLN A 167 -14.70 27.76 28.86
N LEU A 168 -13.57 27.13 28.58
CA LEU A 168 -12.34 27.29 29.34
C LEU A 168 -11.32 27.93 28.41
N SER A 169 -10.78 29.07 28.85
CA SER A 169 -9.84 29.89 28.09
C SER A 169 -8.72 30.34 29.00
N ARG A 170 -7.45 30.12 28.67
CA ARG A 170 -6.32 30.67 29.47
C ARG A 170 -6.38 30.22 30.94
N VAL A 171 -6.72 28.97 31.18
CA VAL A 171 -6.78 28.37 32.52
C VAL A 171 -5.60 27.42 32.71
N HIS A 172 -4.94 27.55 33.85
CA HIS A 172 -3.85 26.67 34.26
C HIS A 172 -4.29 25.80 35.43
N PHE A 173 -4.11 24.49 35.31
CA PHE A 173 -4.31 23.49 36.36
C PHE A 173 -2.94 22.96 36.80
N GLN A 174 -2.57 23.14 38.08
CA GLN A 174 -1.32 22.60 38.60
C GLN A 174 -1.54 21.76 39.85
N SER A 175 -1.06 20.51 39.82
CA SER A 175 -1.03 19.55 40.92
C SER A 175 -2.41 19.11 41.40
N SER A 176 -2.88 17.97 40.89
CA SER A 176 -4.03 17.24 41.44
C SER A 176 -3.64 15.81 41.78
N SER A 177 -4.33 15.19 42.73
CA SER A 177 -4.13 13.79 43.07
C SER A 177 -4.87 12.81 42.15
N GLY A 178 -5.90 13.28 41.44
CA GLY A 178 -6.67 12.52 40.45
C GLY A 178 -6.93 13.35 39.17
N ASP A 179 -8.09 13.14 38.54
CA ASP A 179 -8.42 13.76 37.26
C ASP A 179 -8.67 15.27 37.40
N ALA A 180 -7.98 16.10 36.61
CA ALA A 180 -8.05 17.56 36.76
C ALA A 180 -9.44 18.12 36.42
N ILE A 181 -10.06 17.61 35.35
CA ILE A 181 -11.40 18.02 34.90
C ILE A 181 -12.23 16.77 34.67
N LYS A 182 -13.45 16.74 35.22
CA LYS A 182 -14.44 15.70 34.99
C LYS A 182 -15.68 16.29 34.35
N VAL A 183 -16.20 15.65 33.31
CA VAL A 183 -17.40 16.10 32.60
C VAL A 183 -18.29 14.91 32.33
N ALA A 184 -19.54 14.95 32.80
CA ALA A 184 -20.58 14.03 32.34
C ALA A 184 -21.14 14.52 30.99
N THR A 185 -22.23 13.92 30.49
CA THR A 185 -22.94 14.25 29.24
C THR A 185 -22.64 15.63 28.63
N TRP A 186 -22.19 15.68 27.38
CA TRP A 186 -21.92 16.95 26.68
C TRP A 186 -22.49 16.98 25.26
N VAL A 187 -22.61 18.18 24.68
CA VAL A 187 -23.03 18.34 23.27
C VAL A 187 -21.91 18.97 22.46
N ASN A 188 -21.43 20.17 22.80
CA ASN A 188 -20.34 20.80 22.05
C ASN A 188 -19.35 21.53 22.98
N LEU A 189 -18.20 20.92 23.27
CA LEU A 189 -17.18 21.49 24.14
C LEU A 189 -16.03 22.08 23.32
N HIS A 190 -15.79 23.39 23.42
CA HIS A 190 -14.70 24.08 22.72
C HIS A 190 -13.82 24.82 23.73
N TRP A 191 -12.61 24.32 23.98
CA TRP A 191 -11.68 24.89 24.95
C TRP A 191 -10.37 25.32 24.29
N THR A 192 -9.75 26.36 24.84
CA THR A 192 -8.51 26.89 24.28
C THR A 192 -7.55 27.48 25.31
N ASP A 193 -6.27 27.57 24.97
CA ASP A 193 -5.22 28.14 25.83
C ASP A 193 -5.15 27.50 27.22
N LEU A 194 -5.20 26.17 27.28
CA LEU A 194 -5.17 25.46 28.55
C LEU A 194 -3.77 24.96 28.90
N ARG A 195 -3.47 24.94 30.20
CA ARG A 195 -2.22 24.37 30.72
C ARG A 195 -2.50 23.39 31.84
N TRP A 196 -1.84 22.24 31.80
CA TRP A 196 -1.83 21.27 32.87
C TRP A 196 -0.39 20.97 33.30
N ASP A 197 -0.12 21.07 34.59
CA ASP A 197 1.18 20.74 35.18
C ASP A 197 0.95 19.73 36.32
N ASN A 198 1.68 18.61 36.30
CA ASN A 198 1.70 17.61 37.38
C ASN A 198 0.32 17.03 37.78
N ILE A 199 -0.47 16.59 36.80
CA ILE A 199 -1.77 15.97 37.04
C ILE A 199 -1.62 14.51 37.47
N GLY A 200 -2.36 14.13 38.51
CA GLY A 200 -2.26 12.84 39.15
C GLY A 200 -3.16 11.74 38.62
N GLY A 201 -4.11 12.08 37.74
CA GLY A 201 -5.00 11.19 37.00
C GLY A 201 -4.95 11.53 35.51
N TYR A 202 -6.11 11.64 34.88
CA TYR A 202 -6.26 12.24 33.55
C TYR A 202 -6.37 13.77 33.63
N ALA A 203 -5.82 14.49 32.66
CA ALA A 203 -6.09 15.92 32.54
C ALA A 203 -7.58 16.19 32.29
N ILE A 204 -8.22 15.31 31.51
CA ILE A 204 -9.64 15.41 31.19
C ILE A 204 -10.25 14.01 31.24
N ARG A 205 -11.29 13.83 32.05
CA ARG A 205 -12.17 12.67 32.01
C ARG A 205 -13.55 13.08 31.51
N LEU A 206 -13.99 12.45 30.44
CA LEU A 206 -15.31 12.59 29.87
C LEU A 206 -16.08 11.29 30.08
N THR A 207 -17.26 11.36 30.69
CA THR A 207 -18.10 10.20 30.97
C THR A 207 -19.45 10.38 30.25
N PRO A 208 -19.61 9.82 29.05
CA PRO A 208 -20.87 9.86 28.32
C PRO A 208 -22.00 9.19 29.11
N VAL A 209 -23.25 9.52 28.78
CA VAL A 209 -24.44 8.81 29.28
C VAL A 209 -25.18 8.04 28.18
N LEU A 210 -26.03 7.10 28.57
CA LEU A 210 -26.88 6.34 27.65
C LEU A 210 -27.71 7.29 26.77
N GLY A 211 -27.65 7.09 25.45
CA GLY A 211 -28.42 7.87 24.47
C GLY A 211 -27.80 9.21 24.07
N GLN A 212 -26.59 9.53 24.56
CA GLN A 212 -25.81 10.65 24.03
C GLN A 212 -25.35 10.36 22.59
N ASN A 213 -25.60 11.30 21.67
CA ASN A 213 -25.32 11.15 20.24
C ASN A 213 -24.63 12.40 19.68
N LEU A 214 -23.62 12.20 18.81
CA LEU A 214 -22.98 13.25 17.98
C LEU A 214 -22.36 14.41 18.76
N SER A 215 -21.86 14.16 19.97
CA SER A 215 -21.19 15.19 20.77
C SER A 215 -19.81 15.54 20.21
N THR A 216 -19.47 16.82 20.13
CA THR A 216 -18.17 17.31 19.68
C THR A 216 -17.31 17.82 20.84
N PHE A 217 -16.02 17.54 20.76
CA PHE A 217 -15.01 18.08 21.68
C PHE A 217 -13.85 18.67 20.87
N SER A 218 -13.51 19.92 21.13
CA SER A 218 -12.37 20.62 20.54
C SER A 218 -11.49 21.19 21.65
N LEU A 219 -10.20 20.86 21.58
CA LEU A 219 -9.17 21.43 22.43
C LEU A 219 -8.09 22.04 21.54
N ASP A 220 -7.87 23.35 21.65
CA ASP A 220 -6.94 24.08 20.78
C ASP A 220 -5.95 24.94 21.57
N ARG A 221 -4.66 24.89 21.23
CA ARG A 221 -3.57 25.62 21.91
C ARG A 221 -3.49 25.23 23.38
N PHE A 222 -2.74 24.18 23.68
CA PHE A 222 -2.56 23.74 25.06
C PHE A 222 -1.16 23.22 25.35
N THR A 223 -0.82 23.18 26.63
CA THR A 223 0.41 22.53 27.11
C THR A 223 0.09 21.56 28.24
N TYR A 224 0.72 20.39 28.23
CA TYR A 224 0.71 19.44 29.33
C TYR A 224 2.14 19.08 29.69
N ASP A 225 2.59 19.45 30.89
CA ASP A 225 3.89 19.08 31.43
C ASP A 225 3.69 18.09 32.58
N HIS A 226 3.96 16.82 32.28
CA HIS A 226 3.84 15.75 33.26
C HIS A 226 5.20 15.42 33.87
N SER A 227 5.45 15.96 35.07
CA SER A 227 6.67 15.72 35.84
C SER A 227 6.40 15.09 37.22
N ARG A 228 5.19 14.55 37.45
CA ARG A 228 4.77 14.03 38.76
C ARG A 228 5.36 12.63 39.01
N ALA A 229 6.07 12.45 40.12
CA ALA A 229 6.73 11.18 40.45
C ALA A 229 5.84 10.14 41.16
N SER A 230 4.65 10.51 41.61
CA SER A 230 3.79 9.65 42.45
C SER A 230 2.31 9.86 42.18
N GLY A 231 1.51 8.79 42.23
CA GLY A 231 0.06 8.77 41.97
C GLY A 231 -0.31 8.20 40.59
N PRO A 232 -1.60 7.91 40.33
CA PRO A 232 -2.04 7.20 39.13
C PRO A 232 -2.02 8.08 37.86
N ALA A 233 -0.85 8.33 37.30
CA ALA A 233 -0.67 9.13 36.08
C ALA A 233 -1.16 8.39 34.82
N ASN A 234 -2.47 8.31 34.61
CA ASN A 234 -3.05 7.35 33.65
C ASN A 234 -2.92 7.72 32.16
N GLY A 235 -2.73 9.00 31.85
CA GLY A 235 -2.70 9.52 30.48
C GLY A 235 -3.16 10.98 30.42
N PHE A 236 -3.52 11.45 29.23
CA PHE A 236 -3.98 12.83 29.06
C PHE A 236 -5.51 12.96 29.04
N ILE A 237 -6.19 12.35 28.06
CA ILE A 237 -7.66 12.35 27.96
C ILE A 237 -8.21 10.94 28.12
N LEU A 238 -9.27 10.81 28.92
CA LEU A 238 -10.09 9.60 29.02
C LEU A 238 -11.52 9.88 28.57
N VAL A 239 -12.01 9.06 27.66
CA VAL A 239 -13.42 8.87 27.35
C VAL A 239 -13.88 7.57 28.01
N ASP A 240 -14.53 7.69 29.14
CA ASP A 240 -14.99 6.58 29.97
C ASP A 240 -16.43 6.19 29.57
N ASN A 241 -16.56 5.38 28.53
CA ASN A 241 -17.83 4.87 28.04
C ASN A 241 -18.15 3.47 28.60
N THR A 242 -17.49 3.03 29.68
CA THR A 242 -17.58 1.65 30.21
C THR A 242 -19.00 1.21 30.60
N VAL A 243 -19.86 2.16 30.97
CA VAL A 243 -21.21 1.87 31.48
C VAL A 243 -22.32 2.20 30.49
N ASN A 244 -22.04 2.72 29.28
CA ASN A 244 -23.04 3.29 28.39
C ASN A 244 -22.88 2.91 26.90
N SER A 245 -24.01 2.83 26.18
CA SER A 245 -24.03 2.75 24.71
C SER A 245 -24.26 4.16 24.12
N SER A 246 -23.25 5.02 24.13
CA SER A 246 -23.29 6.34 23.48
C SER A 246 -22.61 6.32 22.11
N ASN A 247 -23.14 7.09 21.15
CA ASN A 247 -22.52 7.35 19.85
C ASN A 247 -21.79 8.69 19.90
N LEU A 248 -20.47 8.66 20.08
CA LEU A 248 -19.69 9.89 20.24
C LEU A 248 -19.32 10.48 18.88
N GLY A 249 -19.33 11.81 18.79
CA GLY A 249 -18.96 12.52 17.58
C GLY A 249 -17.46 12.69 17.43
N THR A 250 -17.05 13.87 16.96
CA THR A 250 -15.65 14.17 16.64
C THR A 250 -14.92 14.83 17.81
N PHE A 251 -13.69 14.36 18.02
CA PHE A 251 -12.69 14.92 18.91
C PHE A 251 -11.60 15.56 18.07
N ALA A 252 -11.40 16.87 18.25
CA ALA A 252 -10.42 17.64 17.51
C ALA A 252 -9.43 18.28 18.49
N ILE A 253 -8.22 17.71 18.57
CA ILE A 253 -7.16 18.14 19.48
C ILE A 253 -6.07 18.79 18.63
N LYS A 254 -5.78 20.08 18.91
CA LYS A 254 -4.98 20.90 18.00
C LYS A 254 -3.97 21.79 18.71
N ASN A 255 -2.86 22.07 18.01
CA ASN A 255 -1.83 23.03 18.40
C ASN A 255 -1.33 22.81 19.84
N GLY A 256 -1.24 21.54 20.25
CA GLY A 256 -0.92 21.15 21.62
C GLY A 256 0.51 20.67 21.76
N ARG A 257 1.08 20.87 22.95
CA ARG A 257 2.35 20.26 23.35
C ARG A 257 2.16 19.40 24.59
N ILE A 258 2.61 18.15 24.53
CA ILE A 258 2.62 17.22 25.66
C ILE A 258 4.08 16.82 25.92
N GLU A 259 4.53 17.02 27.14
CA GLU A 259 5.82 16.56 27.65
C GLU A 259 5.59 15.56 28.77
N VAL A 260 6.23 14.40 28.65
CA VAL A 260 6.22 13.37 29.68
C VAL A 260 7.63 13.24 30.23
N ASN A 261 7.84 13.80 31.42
CA ASN A 261 9.10 13.81 32.16
C ASN A 261 9.14 12.72 33.24
N THR A 262 7.99 12.10 33.54
CA THR A 262 7.87 10.99 34.48
C THR A 262 6.86 9.96 33.96
N ALA A 263 7.02 8.69 34.33
CA ALA A 263 6.25 7.61 33.75
C ALA A 263 4.76 7.74 34.07
N TRP A 264 3.92 7.77 33.03
CA TRP A 264 2.52 7.39 33.17
C TRP A 264 2.38 5.95 33.67
N THR A 265 1.37 5.73 34.48
CA THR A 265 0.94 4.41 34.98
C THR A 265 -0.37 4.03 34.29
N GLY A 266 -0.85 2.78 34.38
CA GLY A 266 -2.17 2.44 33.82
C GLY A 266 -2.21 2.41 32.29
N ASP A 267 -3.11 3.19 31.67
CA ASP A 267 -3.42 3.09 30.23
C ASP A 267 -2.33 3.72 29.33
N GLN A 268 -1.50 4.62 29.87
CA GLN A 268 -0.30 5.19 29.23
C GLN A 268 -0.55 5.83 27.86
N ALA A 269 -1.66 6.56 27.70
CA ALA A 269 -2.05 7.12 26.41
C ALA A 269 -2.41 8.60 26.42
N ILE A 270 -2.16 9.25 25.27
CA ILE A 270 -2.62 10.63 25.03
C ILE A 270 -4.16 10.66 24.97
N PHE A 271 -4.75 9.67 24.32
CA PHE A 271 -6.21 9.55 24.22
C PHE A 271 -6.67 8.13 24.54
N THR A 272 -7.47 7.98 25.59
CA THR A 272 -7.99 6.68 26.03
C THR A 272 -9.49 6.61 25.81
N VAL A 273 -9.97 5.49 25.24
CA VAL A 273 -11.40 5.19 25.17
C VAL A 273 -11.66 3.85 25.84
N LYS A 274 -12.51 3.85 26.87
CA LYS A 274 -12.97 2.61 27.54
C LYS A 274 -14.43 2.33 27.15
N LYS A 275 -14.79 1.09 26.83
CA LYS A 275 -16.12 0.71 26.31
C LYS A 275 -16.78 -0.39 27.17
N PRO A 276 -18.12 -0.55 27.12
CA PRO A 276 -18.81 -1.67 27.76
C PRO A 276 -18.58 -2.98 26.98
N ASN A 277 -18.66 -4.10 27.68
CA ASN A 277 -18.57 -5.47 27.14
C ASN A 277 -19.63 -5.82 26.05
N ALA A 278 -20.72 -5.06 25.88
CA ALA A 278 -21.79 -5.42 24.93
C ALA A 278 -22.70 -4.24 24.55
N GLY A 279 -22.90 -4.00 23.25
CA GLY A 279 -23.98 -3.15 22.71
C GLY A 279 -23.76 -2.68 21.25
N PRO A 280 -24.77 -2.77 20.35
CA PRO A 280 -24.62 -2.41 18.93
C PRO A 280 -24.48 -0.90 18.65
N ASN A 281 -24.72 -0.05 19.66
CA ASN A 281 -24.76 1.41 19.55
C ASN A 281 -23.57 2.11 20.22
N SER A 282 -22.61 1.37 20.78
CA SER A 282 -21.41 1.88 21.47
C SER A 282 -20.30 2.34 20.51
N ARG A 283 -20.71 2.91 19.36
CA ARG A 283 -19.81 3.20 18.23
C ARG A 283 -19.15 4.55 18.52
N THR A 284 -17.84 4.53 18.76
CA THR A 284 -16.82 5.08 17.85
C THR A 284 -16.54 6.56 18.13
N VAL A 285 -15.30 6.98 17.93
CA VAL A 285 -14.86 8.36 18.12
C VAL A 285 -14.05 8.74 16.88
N GLY A 286 -14.38 9.86 16.25
CA GLY A 286 -13.51 10.43 15.22
C GLY A 286 -12.44 11.28 15.90
N LEU A 287 -11.17 10.85 15.87
CA LEU A 287 -10.07 11.57 16.51
C LEU A 287 -9.21 12.29 15.46
N SER A 288 -9.09 13.60 15.59
CA SER A 288 -8.20 14.43 14.79
C SER A 288 -7.15 15.10 15.66
N LEU A 289 -5.88 14.86 15.35
CA LEU A 289 -4.70 15.44 15.99
C LEU A 289 -3.97 16.31 14.97
N ILE A 290 -3.95 17.64 15.20
CA ILE A 290 -3.40 18.59 14.23
C ILE A 290 -2.39 19.51 14.91
N GLY A 291 -1.16 19.61 14.40
CA GLY A 291 -0.17 20.51 15.00
C GLY A 291 0.25 20.07 16.40
N MET A 292 0.20 18.76 16.69
CA MET A 292 0.56 18.21 17.99
C MET A 292 2.08 18.03 18.11
N THR A 293 2.64 18.31 19.28
CA THR A 293 4.00 17.91 19.65
C THR A 293 3.93 17.03 20.91
N TYR A 294 4.44 15.82 20.83
CA TYR A 294 4.59 14.91 21.98
C TYR A 294 6.06 14.58 22.16
N GLN A 295 6.53 14.65 23.40
CA GLN A 295 7.90 14.36 23.78
C GLN A 295 7.91 13.49 25.04
N ASP A 296 8.31 12.23 24.87
CA ASP A 296 8.69 11.37 25.99
C ASP A 296 10.18 11.54 26.30
N ASN A 297 10.47 12.10 27.47
CA ASN A 297 11.82 12.40 27.94
C ASN A 297 12.48 11.26 28.73
N ILE A 298 11.74 10.17 29.00
CA ILE A 298 12.22 9.08 29.85
C ILE A 298 12.23 7.72 29.16
N ALA A 299 11.87 7.65 27.87
CA ALA A 299 11.77 6.41 27.11
C ALA A 299 10.83 5.40 27.78
N MET A 300 9.62 5.86 28.08
CA MET A 300 8.53 5.04 28.59
C MET A 300 8.30 3.83 27.70
N ALA A 301 8.23 2.64 28.29
CA ALA A 301 7.72 1.48 27.59
C ALA A 301 6.18 1.53 27.55
N SER A 302 5.60 1.10 26.42
CA SER A 302 4.16 0.92 26.23
C SER A 302 3.32 2.21 26.17
N ASP A 303 3.96 3.36 25.98
CA ASP A 303 3.27 4.61 25.71
C ASP A 303 2.65 4.62 24.30
N VAL A 304 1.39 5.04 24.21
CA VAL A 304 0.66 5.03 22.94
C VAL A 304 -0.07 6.33 22.66
N LEU A 305 -0.26 6.64 21.38
CA LEU A 305 -1.05 7.80 20.99
C LEU A 305 -2.52 7.63 21.40
N ALA A 306 -3.12 6.49 21.06
CA ALA A 306 -4.47 6.17 21.51
C ALA A 306 -4.56 4.76 22.09
N PHE A 307 -5.21 4.62 23.23
CA PHE A 307 -5.46 3.35 23.90
C PHE A 307 -6.94 3.03 23.88
N GLN A 308 -7.25 1.75 23.66
CA GLN A 308 -8.61 1.27 23.75
C GLN A 308 -8.72 0.03 24.63
N ASP A 309 -9.57 0.13 25.65
CA ASP A 309 -9.95 -1.00 26.47
C ASP A 309 -11.20 -1.64 25.84
N THR A 310 -11.02 -2.75 25.11
CA THR A 310 -12.15 -3.59 24.69
C THR A 310 -12.25 -4.78 25.62
N SER A 311 -13.48 -5.09 26.00
CA SER A 311 -13.80 -6.37 26.58
C SER A 311 -14.70 -7.07 25.56
N GLY A 312 -14.06 -7.83 24.65
CA GLY A 312 -14.73 -8.81 23.80
C GLY A 312 -15.56 -8.35 22.59
N ALA A 313 -15.50 -7.09 22.13
CA ALA A 313 -16.23 -6.67 20.91
C ALA A 313 -15.41 -5.73 20.00
N THR A 314 -15.27 -6.14 18.73
CA THR A 314 -14.61 -5.40 17.65
C THR A 314 -15.30 -4.05 17.40
N THR A 315 -14.61 -2.93 17.62
CA THR A 315 -14.64 -1.71 16.78
C THR A 315 -13.84 -0.58 17.43
N SER A 316 -13.03 0.11 16.63
CA SER A 316 -12.00 1.08 17.05
C SER A 316 -12.52 2.53 17.22
N CYS A 317 -11.62 3.52 17.33
CA CYS A 317 -11.88 4.86 16.78
C CYS A 317 -12.37 4.72 15.33
N GLU A 318 -13.45 5.41 14.94
CA GLU A 318 -13.99 5.28 13.58
C GLU A 318 -13.02 5.82 12.53
N SER A 319 -12.37 6.91 12.90
CA SER A 319 -11.31 7.54 12.13
C SER A 319 -10.26 8.12 13.07
N LEU A 320 -8.99 7.96 12.70
CA LEU A 320 -7.87 8.67 13.27
C LEU A 320 -7.27 9.53 12.16
N ILE A 321 -7.02 10.81 12.42
CA ILE A 321 -6.37 11.74 11.51
C ILE A 321 -5.23 12.40 12.26
N ILE A 322 -4.02 12.31 11.73
CA ILE A 322 -2.82 12.96 12.27
C ILE A 322 -2.25 13.86 11.18
N LEU A 323 -2.16 15.17 11.47
CA LEU A 323 -1.69 16.17 10.51
C LEU A 323 -0.69 17.11 11.17
N ASN A 324 0.41 17.41 10.48
CA ASN A 324 1.42 18.38 10.92
C ASN A 324 1.88 18.17 12.37
N SER A 325 1.97 16.90 12.82
CA SER A 325 2.20 16.56 14.21
C SER A 325 3.49 15.76 14.36
N ARG A 326 4.23 15.99 15.45
CA ARG A 326 5.47 15.31 15.80
C ARG A 326 5.29 14.57 17.11
N PHE A 327 5.51 13.26 17.09
CA PHE A 327 5.52 12.43 18.29
C PHE A 327 6.90 11.80 18.43
N GLN A 328 7.53 11.98 19.58
CA GLN A 328 8.82 11.41 19.93
C GLN A 328 8.64 10.45 21.10
N GLY A 329 9.13 9.21 20.94
CA GLY A 329 9.21 8.21 22.00
C GLY A 329 8.04 7.23 22.09
N LEU A 330 6.96 7.44 21.32
CA LEU A 330 5.82 6.52 21.28
C LEU A 330 6.22 5.09 20.94
N SER A 331 5.75 4.15 21.74
CA SER A 331 5.84 2.71 21.51
C SER A 331 4.90 2.25 20.39
N ALA A 332 3.69 2.83 20.30
CA ALA A 332 2.75 2.56 19.21
C ALA A 332 1.76 3.71 18.96
N VAL A 333 1.10 3.68 17.80
CA VAL A 333 -0.01 4.61 17.49
C VAL A 333 -1.30 4.15 18.19
N LEU A 334 -1.55 2.85 18.22
CA LEU A 334 -2.73 2.26 18.86
C LEU A 334 -2.28 1.18 19.85
N GLY A 335 -2.84 1.19 21.06
CA GLY A 335 -2.64 0.18 22.10
C GLY A 335 -3.94 -0.40 22.66
N GLY A 336 -3.81 -1.33 23.62
CA GLY A 336 -4.93 -2.01 24.31
C GLY A 336 -5.35 -3.34 23.67
N ASP A 337 -6.52 -3.86 24.05
CA ASP A 337 -7.10 -5.08 23.47
C ASP A 337 -7.65 -4.75 22.07
N GLN A 338 -6.74 -4.77 21.10
CA GLN A 338 -7.00 -4.53 19.69
C GLN A 338 -7.15 -5.86 18.97
N ASP A 339 -8.02 -5.91 17.96
CA ASP A 339 -7.94 -6.97 16.96
C ASP A 339 -6.52 -6.95 16.37
N ALA A 340 -5.83 -8.09 16.34
CA ALA A 340 -4.42 -8.20 15.93
C ALA A 340 -4.11 -7.65 14.52
N THR A 341 -5.16 -7.30 13.76
CA THR A 341 -5.12 -6.70 12.43
C THR A 341 -4.93 -5.17 12.44
N SER A 342 -5.27 -4.46 13.53
CA SER A 342 -5.29 -2.98 13.58
C SER A 342 -4.02 -2.33 14.15
N GLN A 343 -3.04 -3.13 14.59
CA GLN A 343 -1.81 -2.62 15.21
C GLN A 343 -0.89 -1.97 14.15
N VAL A 344 -0.67 -0.66 14.29
CA VAL A 344 0.38 0.07 13.57
C VAL A 344 1.63 0.08 14.45
N ASP A 345 2.43 -0.98 14.33
CA ASP A 345 3.73 -1.07 15.00
C ASP A 345 4.69 -0.01 14.47
N LEU A 346 5.31 0.72 15.40
CA LEU A 346 6.27 1.76 15.08
C LEU A 346 7.71 1.25 15.23
N PRO A 347 8.61 1.56 14.27
CA PRO A 347 10.03 1.42 14.53
C PRO A 347 10.40 2.34 15.69
N THR A 348 11.28 1.86 16.56
CA THR A 348 11.80 2.62 17.71
C THR A 348 12.38 3.96 17.23
N GLY A 349 11.80 5.08 17.67
CA GLY A 349 12.27 6.44 17.34
C GLY A 349 11.66 7.09 16.08
N ALA A 350 10.54 6.59 15.54
CA ALA A 350 9.86 7.21 14.40
C ALA A 350 9.33 8.63 14.71
N GLN A 351 9.71 9.61 13.88
CA GLN A 351 9.14 10.97 13.90
C GLN A 351 8.14 11.12 12.74
N PHE A 352 6.89 11.46 13.04
CA PHE A 352 5.85 11.59 12.02
C PHE A 352 5.81 12.95 11.33
N GLY A 353 5.39 12.92 10.07
CA GLY A 353 4.91 14.06 9.30
C GLY A 353 3.70 13.73 8.42
N GLU A 354 3.08 12.55 8.56
CA GLU A 354 2.14 12.01 7.55
C GLU A 354 0.96 11.20 8.12
N VAL A 355 -0.14 11.20 7.36
CA VAL A 355 -1.51 10.77 7.68
C VAL A 355 -1.63 9.26 7.84
N ILE A 356 -2.16 8.81 8.99
CA ILE A 356 -2.53 7.41 9.23
C ILE A 356 -4.05 7.29 9.22
N PHE A 357 -4.62 6.50 8.30
CA PHE A 357 -6.04 6.14 8.32
C PHE A 357 -6.22 4.78 9.00
N CYS A 358 -6.73 4.78 10.23
CA CYS A 358 -7.23 3.57 10.89
C CYS A 358 -8.77 3.63 10.89
N THR A 359 -9.43 2.70 10.19
CA THR A 359 -10.89 2.53 10.22
C THR A 359 -11.23 1.12 10.70
N GLY A 360 -11.66 0.95 11.93
CA GLY A 360 -11.99 -0.38 12.48
C GLY A 360 -13.48 -0.66 12.55
N ALA A 361 -14.18 -0.49 11.44
CA ALA A 361 -15.54 -1.02 11.28
C ALA A 361 -15.52 -2.27 10.36
N PRO A 362 -15.87 -3.47 10.88
CA PRO A 362 -15.91 -4.69 10.06
C PRO A 362 -17.15 -4.77 9.13
N GLN A 363 -18.04 -3.78 9.12
CA GLN A 363 -19.36 -3.91 8.47
C GLN A 363 -19.46 -3.34 7.05
N TYR A 364 -18.39 -2.74 6.50
CA TYR A 364 -18.41 -2.18 5.14
C TYR A 364 -17.08 -2.36 4.40
N GLY A 365 -16.62 -3.60 4.17
CA GLY A 365 -15.54 -3.89 3.19
C GLY A 365 -14.37 -2.91 3.18
N LEU A 366 -13.83 -2.55 4.35
CA LEU A 366 -12.83 -1.49 4.47
C LEU A 366 -11.43 -2.02 4.22
N VAL A 367 -10.66 -1.23 3.48
CA VAL A 367 -9.29 -1.50 3.06
C VAL A 367 -8.34 -0.73 3.99
N GLN A 368 -7.57 -1.43 4.82
CA GLN A 368 -6.51 -0.80 5.62
C GLN A 368 -5.31 -0.57 4.72
N SER A 369 -4.87 0.68 4.57
CA SER A 369 -3.63 1.01 3.86
C SER A 369 -2.65 1.74 4.78
N THR A 370 -1.41 1.26 4.86
CA THR A 370 -0.35 1.95 5.61
C THR A 370 0.73 2.42 4.64
N TRP A 371 1.14 3.67 4.75
CA TRP A 371 2.22 4.28 4.00
C TRP A 371 3.31 4.69 4.99
N ARG A 372 4.54 4.20 4.82
CA ARG A 372 5.66 4.52 5.73
C ARG A 372 7.00 4.57 5.03
N ARG A 373 7.96 5.27 5.65
CA ARG A 373 9.38 5.16 5.34
C ARG A 373 9.92 3.83 5.89
N ALA A 374 9.99 2.82 5.05
CA ALA A 374 10.39 1.47 5.42
C ALA A 374 11.92 1.27 5.47
N LEU A 375 12.39 0.43 6.40
CA LEU A 375 13.77 -0.05 6.46
C LEU A 375 13.95 -1.32 5.60
N ASN A 376 15.19 -1.78 5.38
CA ASN A 376 15.44 -2.99 4.57
C ASN A 376 14.63 -4.18 5.10
N ASN A 377 13.91 -4.87 4.21
CA ASN A 377 12.97 -5.99 4.48
C ASN A 377 11.59 -5.63 5.06
N GLU A 378 11.25 -4.35 5.16
CA GLU A 378 9.91 -3.91 5.59
C GLU A 378 8.99 -3.55 4.42
N TYR A 379 7.68 -3.52 4.65
CA TYR A 379 6.69 -2.97 3.70
C TYR A 379 6.66 -1.44 3.75
N ALA A 380 6.84 -0.77 2.61
CA ALA A 380 6.59 0.66 2.46
C ALA A 380 5.09 0.97 2.31
N ILE A 381 4.39 0.12 1.55
CA ILE A 381 2.92 0.14 1.41
C ILE A 381 2.40 -1.27 1.68
N ARG A 382 1.28 -1.38 2.40
CA ARG A 382 0.54 -2.63 2.52
C ARG A 382 -0.95 -2.36 2.60
N VAL A 383 -1.71 -3.29 2.07
CA VAL A 383 -3.16 -3.25 1.95
C VAL A 383 -3.74 -4.57 2.41
N ARG A 384 -4.61 -4.54 3.42
CA ARG A 384 -5.28 -5.72 3.99
C ARG A 384 -6.78 -5.47 4.10
N VAL A 385 -7.60 -6.48 3.83
CA VAL A 385 -9.05 -6.44 4.09
C VAL A 385 -9.31 -7.04 5.47
N GLY A 386 -10.22 -6.47 6.25
CA GLY A 386 -10.33 -6.72 7.70
C GLY A 386 -10.55 -8.16 8.18
N ALA A 387 -10.86 -9.12 7.30
CA ALA A 387 -10.99 -10.54 7.63
C ALA A 387 -9.84 -11.41 7.07
N ASP A 388 -8.92 -10.83 6.31
CA ASP A 388 -7.81 -11.55 5.71
C ASP A 388 -6.75 -11.88 6.78
N VAL A 389 -6.06 -13.01 6.64
CA VAL A 389 -4.89 -13.38 7.47
C VAL A 389 -3.63 -12.66 6.99
N ASP A 390 -3.54 -12.38 5.69
CA ASP A 390 -2.38 -11.78 5.02
C ASP A 390 -2.75 -10.52 4.21
N ASN A 391 -1.75 -9.77 3.72
CA ASN A 391 -1.99 -8.57 2.90
C ASN A 391 -2.38 -8.96 1.47
N ARG A 392 -3.35 -8.25 0.87
CA ARG A 392 -3.73 -8.43 -0.55
C ARG A 392 -2.83 -7.71 -1.52
N PHE A 393 -2.24 -6.60 -1.09
CA PHE A 393 -1.26 -5.86 -1.87
C PHE A 393 -0.19 -5.27 -0.96
N ALA A 394 1.08 -5.34 -1.36
CA ALA A 394 2.16 -4.70 -0.65
C ALA A 394 3.27 -4.23 -1.59
N ILE A 395 3.99 -3.19 -1.19
CA ILE A 395 5.26 -2.78 -1.78
C ILE A 395 6.32 -2.83 -0.68
N ARG A 396 7.34 -3.67 -0.87
CA ARG A 396 8.49 -3.80 0.04
C ARG A 396 9.49 -2.65 -0.17
N ALA A 397 10.34 -2.42 0.83
CA ALA A 397 11.37 -1.38 0.80
C ALA A 397 12.39 -1.56 -0.34
N ASP A 398 12.58 -2.80 -0.82
CA ASP A 398 13.41 -3.12 -1.99
C ASP A 398 12.68 -2.91 -3.34
N GLY A 399 11.43 -2.44 -3.29
CA GLY A 399 10.61 -2.15 -4.47
C GLY A 399 9.81 -3.34 -5.00
N GLN A 400 9.86 -4.52 -4.36
CA GLN A 400 9.02 -5.65 -4.78
C GLN A 400 7.54 -5.37 -4.49
N HIS A 401 6.71 -5.47 -5.52
CA HIS A 401 5.25 -5.44 -5.42
C HIS A 401 4.74 -6.87 -5.20
N GLN A 402 3.83 -7.05 -4.27
CA GLN A 402 3.29 -8.36 -3.91
C GLN A 402 1.76 -8.30 -3.89
N TRP A 403 1.10 -9.33 -4.43
CA TRP A 403 -0.35 -9.47 -4.42
C TRP A 403 -0.76 -10.82 -3.84
N GLY A 404 -1.90 -10.87 -3.17
CA GLY A 404 -2.46 -12.11 -2.62
C GLY A 404 -3.97 -12.05 -2.42
N ASP A 405 -4.59 -13.20 -2.21
CA ASP A 405 -6.02 -13.32 -1.91
C ASP A 405 -6.39 -13.01 -0.43
N GLY A 406 -5.36 -12.85 0.42
CA GLY A 406 -5.49 -12.54 1.84
C GLY A 406 -5.61 -13.76 2.76
N THR A 407 -5.58 -15.00 2.24
CA THR A 407 -5.71 -16.23 3.03
C THR A 407 -4.37 -16.86 3.41
N ALA A 408 -3.32 -16.63 2.63
CA ALA A 408 -1.97 -17.14 2.83
C ALA A 408 -0.91 -16.11 2.36
N ALA A 409 0.37 -16.49 2.48
CA ALA A 409 1.49 -15.71 1.94
C ALA A 409 1.26 -15.35 0.46
N PHE A 410 1.76 -14.18 0.05
CA PHE A 410 1.50 -13.59 -1.27
C PHE A 410 1.65 -14.56 -2.44
N ASP A 411 0.70 -14.47 -3.38
CA ASP A 411 0.58 -15.34 -4.54
C ASP A 411 1.52 -14.93 -5.68
N ILE A 412 1.75 -13.62 -5.85
CA ILE A 412 2.52 -13.07 -6.97
C ILE A 412 3.44 -11.96 -6.49
N GLY A 413 4.69 -11.97 -6.96
CA GLY A 413 5.67 -10.91 -6.75
C GLY A 413 6.20 -10.34 -8.06
N LEU A 414 6.20 -9.01 -8.22
CA LEU A 414 6.82 -8.29 -9.34
C LEU A 414 7.91 -7.36 -8.82
N PHE A 415 9.13 -7.48 -9.33
CA PHE A 415 10.27 -6.71 -8.84
C PHE A 415 11.32 -6.49 -9.92
N ARG A 416 12.22 -5.56 -9.64
CA ARG A 416 13.41 -5.34 -10.44
C ARG A 416 14.53 -6.27 -9.96
N SER A 417 15.00 -7.19 -10.79
CA SER A 417 16.10 -8.09 -10.44
C SER A 417 17.49 -7.50 -10.73
N ALA A 418 17.58 -6.61 -11.73
CA ALA A 418 18.81 -5.93 -12.13
C ALA A 418 18.49 -4.58 -12.82
N ALA A 419 19.51 -3.85 -13.25
CA ALA A 419 19.31 -2.62 -14.04
C ALA A 419 18.49 -2.88 -15.30
N ASN A 420 17.34 -2.22 -15.40
CA ASN A 420 16.40 -2.32 -16.52
C ASN A 420 15.82 -3.74 -16.74
N THR A 421 15.78 -4.56 -15.68
CA THR A 421 15.23 -5.92 -15.74
C THR A 421 14.07 -6.07 -14.76
N LEU A 422 12.88 -6.34 -15.29
CA LEU A 422 11.68 -6.65 -14.53
C LEU A 422 11.52 -8.18 -14.44
N GLN A 423 11.15 -8.69 -13.28
CA GLN A 423 11.05 -10.11 -13.02
C GLN A 423 9.84 -10.43 -12.13
N LEU A 424 9.20 -11.57 -12.41
CA LEU A 424 8.22 -12.20 -11.52
C LEU A 424 8.92 -13.14 -10.52
N ALA A 425 8.35 -13.36 -9.34
CA ALA A 425 8.92 -14.29 -8.37
C ALA A 425 8.94 -15.72 -8.91
N SER A 426 9.84 -16.54 -8.36
CA SER A 426 10.04 -17.90 -8.84
C SER A 426 8.75 -18.73 -8.70
N GLY A 427 8.23 -19.21 -9.82
CA GLY A 427 6.99 -20.01 -9.88
C GLY A 427 5.76 -19.24 -10.34
N ASP A 428 5.83 -17.91 -10.36
CA ASP A 428 4.75 -17.04 -10.83
C ASP A 428 4.57 -17.13 -12.36
N LYS A 429 3.37 -16.79 -12.83
CA LYS A 429 3.01 -16.86 -14.26
C LYS A 429 2.54 -15.51 -14.76
N LEU A 430 2.98 -15.13 -15.97
CA LEU A 430 2.40 -14.02 -16.73
C LEU A 430 1.33 -14.57 -17.68
N HIS A 431 0.08 -14.15 -17.50
CA HIS A 431 -1.02 -14.47 -18.42
C HIS A 431 -1.53 -13.16 -19.03
N LEU A 432 -1.54 -13.07 -20.36
CA LEU A 432 -2.03 -11.92 -21.12
C LEU A 432 -3.33 -12.33 -21.82
N GLN A 433 -4.40 -11.53 -21.66
CA GLN A 433 -5.73 -11.88 -22.19
C GLN A 433 -5.83 -11.71 -23.71
N ASP A 434 -5.10 -10.74 -24.27
CA ASP A 434 -5.12 -10.43 -25.70
C ASP A 434 -3.77 -10.80 -26.34
N GLU A 435 -2.91 -9.82 -26.63
CA GLU A 435 -1.67 -10.00 -27.38
C GLU A 435 -0.42 -9.61 -26.57
N LEU A 436 0.70 -10.29 -26.86
CA LEU A 436 2.04 -9.87 -26.47
C LEU A 436 2.76 -9.31 -27.69
N GLU A 437 2.86 -7.98 -27.77
CA GLU A 437 3.66 -7.29 -28.80
C GLU A 437 5.12 -7.17 -28.34
N LEU A 438 6.07 -7.55 -29.19
CA LEU A 438 7.50 -7.43 -28.97
C LEU A 438 8.12 -6.69 -30.16
N ASP A 439 8.75 -5.54 -29.93
CA ASP A 439 9.41 -4.72 -30.96
C ASP A 439 10.69 -5.36 -31.55
N GLY A 440 11.00 -6.60 -31.18
CA GLY A 440 12.23 -7.30 -31.56
C GLY A 440 12.15 -8.81 -31.32
N ASP A 441 13.32 -9.45 -31.23
CA ASP A 441 13.42 -10.90 -31.16
C ASP A 441 12.89 -11.47 -29.81
N LEU A 442 12.10 -12.54 -29.89
CA LEU A 442 11.74 -13.36 -28.73
C LEU A 442 12.89 -14.34 -28.43
N ASN A 443 13.75 -13.97 -27.48
CA ASN A 443 14.77 -14.86 -26.97
C ASN A 443 14.21 -15.74 -25.83
N HIS A 444 14.02 -17.04 -26.09
CA HIS A 444 13.60 -18.02 -25.08
C HIS A 444 14.78 -18.96 -24.76
N ASP A 445 15.07 -19.18 -23.49
CA ASP A 445 16.14 -20.08 -23.02
C ASP A 445 15.66 -21.53 -22.77
N GLY A 446 14.34 -21.74 -22.81
CA GLY A 446 13.70 -23.04 -22.70
C GLY A 446 13.89 -23.92 -23.94
N THR A 447 13.62 -25.22 -23.81
CA THR A 447 13.75 -26.18 -24.92
C THR A 447 12.59 -26.15 -25.91
N ASN A 448 11.47 -25.52 -25.54
CA ASN A 448 10.23 -25.50 -26.32
C ASN A 448 9.56 -24.12 -26.24
N VAL A 449 8.91 -23.68 -27.33
CA VAL A 449 7.91 -22.59 -27.34
C VAL A 449 6.57 -23.22 -27.73
N GLY A 450 5.56 -23.02 -26.89
CA GLY A 450 4.21 -23.51 -27.15
C GLY A 450 3.23 -22.37 -27.35
N PHE A 451 2.33 -22.52 -28.31
CA PHE A 451 1.13 -21.69 -28.44
C PHE A 451 -0.05 -22.44 -27.81
N PHE A 452 -0.95 -21.73 -27.13
CA PHE A 452 -2.06 -22.35 -26.40
C PHE A 452 -2.91 -23.26 -27.31
N GLY A 453 -3.25 -24.46 -26.81
CA GLY A 453 -4.04 -25.44 -27.56
C GLY A 453 -3.26 -26.27 -28.59
N VAL A 454 -1.95 -26.05 -28.72
CA VAL A 454 -1.07 -26.79 -29.63
C VAL A 454 0.06 -27.42 -28.83
N ALA A 455 0.47 -28.65 -29.19
CA ALA A 455 1.67 -29.25 -28.60
C ALA A 455 2.87 -28.32 -28.84
N PRO A 456 3.69 -28.02 -27.81
CA PRO A 456 4.83 -27.12 -27.98
C PRO A 456 5.71 -27.59 -29.13
N ALA A 457 6.07 -26.69 -30.03
CA ALA A 457 7.02 -27.01 -31.09
C ALA A 457 8.39 -27.21 -30.43
N PRO A 458 9.01 -28.40 -30.53
CA PRO A 458 10.40 -28.56 -30.15
C PRO A 458 11.22 -27.58 -30.97
N ARG A 459 12.26 -26.99 -30.38
CA ARG A 459 13.20 -26.16 -31.14
C ARG A 459 13.63 -26.93 -32.39
N PRO A 460 13.33 -26.45 -33.62
CA PRO A 460 13.74 -27.15 -34.82
C PRO A 460 15.25 -27.32 -34.79
N SER A 461 15.72 -28.58 -34.84
CA SER A 461 17.10 -28.80 -35.29
C SER A 461 17.15 -28.29 -36.73
N ALA A 462 18.22 -27.58 -37.09
CA ALA A 462 18.36 -26.78 -38.32
C ALA A 462 18.13 -27.50 -39.69
N THR A 463 17.63 -28.73 -39.69
CA THR A 463 17.42 -29.61 -40.84
C THR A 463 15.97 -29.72 -41.31
N ASP A 464 14.98 -29.33 -40.51
CA ASP A 464 13.56 -29.57 -40.85
C ASP A 464 12.98 -28.57 -41.88
N GLU A 465 13.55 -27.35 -41.99
CA GLU A 465 13.04 -26.31 -42.90
C GLU A 465 13.18 -26.67 -44.39
N ILE A 466 14.22 -27.41 -44.78
CA ILE A 466 14.45 -27.75 -46.19
C ILE A 466 13.44 -28.81 -46.68
N LYS A 467 13.13 -29.80 -45.84
CA LYS A 467 12.17 -30.86 -46.18
C LYS A 467 10.77 -30.29 -46.39
N SER A 468 10.32 -29.38 -45.52
CA SER A 468 9.02 -28.73 -45.64
C SER A 468 8.93 -27.77 -46.83
N ALA A 469 9.98 -27.01 -47.13
CA ALA A 469 10.01 -26.10 -48.28
C ALA A 469 9.93 -26.86 -49.63
N LEU A 470 10.59 -28.01 -49.73
CA LEU A 470 10.59 -28.83 -50.95
C LEU A 470 9.29 -29.61 -51.14
N ALA A 471 8.64 -30.06 -50.06
CA ALA A 471 7.30 -30.66 -50.12
C ALA A 471 6.24 -29.66 -50.62
N LEU A 472 6.34 -28.40 -50.18
CA LEU A 472 5.44 -27.32 -50.61
C LEU A 472 5.57 -26.99 -52.11
N LEU A 473 6.77 -27.16 -52.67
CA LEU A 473 7.02 -27.04 -54.11
C LEU A 473 6.60 -28.27 -54.92
N GLY A 474 6.05 -29.30 -54.28
CA GLY A 474 5.63 -30.56 -54.91
C GLY A 474 6.79 -31.45 -55.36
N LEU A 475 8.01 -31.18 -54.89
CA LEU A 475 9.23 -31.93 -55.23
C LEU A 475 9.43 -33.17 -54.33
N LEU A 476 8.62 -33.34 -53.29
CA LEU A 476 8.58 -34.48 -52.38
C LEU A 476 7.12 -34.84 -52.06
N VAL A 477 6.84 -36.14 -51.88
CA VAL A 477 5.51 -36.65 -51.49
C VAL A 477 5.57 -37.03 -50.02
N ASP A 478 4.76 -36.38 -49.18
CA ASP A 478 4.75 -36.65 -47.75
C ASP A 478 4.33 -38.10 -47.45
N GLY A 479 5.15 -38.80 -46.65
CA GLY A 479 4.72 -40.03 -45.95
C GLY A 479 5.23 -41.37 -46.48
N SER A 480 6.20 -41.43 -47.40
CA SER A 480 6.93 -42.69 -47.68
C SER A 480 8.43 -42.45 -47.62
N ALA A 481 9.20 -43.46 -47.19
CA ALA A 481 10.65 -43.40 -47.15
C ALA A 481 11.16 -43.03 -48.56
N SER A 482 11.49 -41.75 -48.74
CA SER A 482 11.94 -41.26 -50.02
C SER A 482 13.26 -41.96 -50.36
N PRO A 483 13.50 -42.37 -51.61
CA PRO A 483 14.80 -42.88 -52.04
C PRO A 483 15.94 -41.86 -51.91
N LEU A 484 15.59 -40.59 -51.62
CA LEU A 484 16.54 -39.51 -51.34
C LEU A 484 16.85 -39.49 -49.83
N ASN A 485 18.01 -40.03 -49.45
CA ASN A 485 18.56 -39.79 -48.12
C ASN A 485 19.20 -38.39 -48.10
N LEU A 486 18.45 -37.39 -47.61
CA LEU A 486 18.95 -36.03 -47.40
C LEU A 486 19.68 -35.85 -46.05
N ASP A 487 19.81 -36.93 -45.27
CA ASP A 487 20.47 -36.95 -43.95
C ASP A 487 21.94 -37.39 -44.09
N ALA A 488 22.62 -36.89 -45.15
CA ALA A 488 24.03 -37.13 -45.51
C ALA A 488 24.39 -38.56 -46.02
N GLY A 489 23.42 -39.34 -46.49
CA GLY A 489 23.68 -40.61 -47.20
C GLY A 489 23.88 -40.46 -48.71
N LEU A 490 24.52 -41.45 -49.36
CA LEU A 490 24.75 -41.46 -50.81
C LEU A 490 23.43 -41.56 -51.59
N LEU A 491 23.28 -40.75 -52.65
CA LEU A 491 22.15 -40.80 -53.58
C LEU A 491 22.22 -42.09 -54.43
N THR A 492 21.20 -42.94 -54.33
CA THR A 492 21.01 -44.08 -55.25
C THR A 492 19.72 -43.89 -56.04
N ALA A 493 19.84 -43.53 -57.32
CA ALA A 493 18.72 -43.56 -58.25
C ALA A 493 18.75 -44.90 -59.03
N GLY A 494 17.67 -45.67 -58.93
CA GLY A 494 17.54 -46.95 -59.65
C GLY A 494 17.52 -46.72 -61.16
N GLY A 495 18.55 -47.24 -61.85
CA GLY A 495 18.62 -47.26 -63.31
C GLY A 495 19.98 -46.88 -63.90
N VAL A 496 20.89 -46.27 -63.13
CA VAL A 496 22.28 -46.02 -63.55
C VAL A 496 23.21 -46.51 -62.47
N VAL A 497 23.72 -47.74 -62.64
CA VAL A 497 24.89 -48.21 -61.90
C VAL A 497 26.10 -47.62 -62.62
N ALA A 498 26.51 -46.41 -62.24
CA ALA A 498 27.82 -45.90 -62.58
C ALA A 498 28.85 -46.56 -61.65
N THR A 499 29.16 -47.84 -61.86
CA THR A 499 30.41 -48.41 -61.38
C THR A 499 31.51 -47.81 -62.24
N THR A 500 32.23 -46.82 -61.69
CA THR A 500 33.54 -46.38 -62.19
C THR A 500 33.64 -46.15 -63.70
N GLY A 501 32.87 -45.20 -64.24
CA GLY A 501 33.30 -44.31 -65.33
C GLY A 501 33.89 -44.88 -66.64
N ALA A 502 33.75 -46.17 -66.96
CA ALA A 502 34.19 -46.74 -68.23
C ALA A 502 33.32 -47.94 -68.62
N VAL A 503 32.94 -48.02 -69.90
CA VAL A 503 32.42 -49.27 -70.49
C VAL A 503 33.64 -50.18 -70.66
N GLU A 504 33.87 -51.09 -69.71
CA GLU A 504 34.94 -52.09 -69.84
C GLU A 504 34.58 -53.12 -70.92
N TYR A 505 35.58 -53.49 -71.73
CA TYR A 505 35.45 -54.40 -72.87
C TYR A 505 35.07 -55.84 -72.44
N ALA A 506 35.25 -56.19 -71.17
CA ALA A 506 35.13 -57.56 -70.64
C ALA A 506 33.68 -58.08 -70.52
N ASP A 507 32.68 -57.20 -70.57
CA ASP A 507 31.27 -57.58 -70.41
C ASP A 507 30.54 -57.82 -71.74
N ALA A 508 31.25 -57.85 -72.88
CA ALA A 508 30.65 -58.10 -74.19
C ALA A 508 30.22 -59.57 -74.33
N PRO A 509 28.91 -59.88 -74.37
CA PRO A 509 28.48 -61.26 -74.59
C PRO A 509 28.82 -61.73 -76.01
N THR A 510 29.22 -62.99 -76.11
CA THR A 510 29.39 -63.66 -77.40
C THR A 510 28.05 -63.89 -78.08
N LEU A 511 27.93 -63.53 -79.36
CA LEU A 511 26.74 -63.84 -80.14
C LEU A 511 26.49 -65.35 -80.22
N ALA A 512 25.23 -65.75 -80.12
CA ALA A 512 24.84 -67.15 -80.29
C ALA A 512 25.20 -67.65 -81.70
N ALA A 513 25.58 -68.92 -81.82
CA ALA A 513 25.93 -69.53 -83.10
C ALA A 513 24.70 -69.70 -84.02
N SER A 514 24.33 -68.64 -84.75
CA SER A 514 23.10 -68.54 -85.53
C SER A 514 23.28 -67.60 -86.72
N THR A 515 22.44 -67.76 -87.75
CA THR A 515 22.33 -66.78 -88.85
C THR A 515 21.55 -65.52 -88.43
N THR A 516 20.82 -65.55 -87.30
CA THR A 516 20.04 -64.41 -86.77
C THR A 516 20.18 -64.27 -85.23
N PRO A 517 21.37 -64.00 -84.68
CA PRO A 517 21.58 -63.94 -83.23
C PRO A 517 20.84 -62.76 -82.57
N SER A 518 20.58 -62.87 -81.26
CA SER A 518 19.89 -61.80 -80.51
C SER A 518 20.86 -60.75 -79.98
N VAL A 519 20.43 -59.49 -80.01
CA VAL A 519 21.15 -58.33 -79.46
C VAL A 519 20.35 -57.59 -78.38
N THR A 520 19.38 -58.27 -77.76
CA THR A 520 18.51 -57.64 -76.74
C THR A 520 19.31 -57.13 -75.55
N GLY A 521 19.10 -55.84 -75.22
CA GLY A 521 19.61 -55.23 -73.99
C GLY A 521 21.11 -54.94 -73.97
N GLY A 522 21.81 -55.11 -75.10
CA GLY A 522 23.25 -54.87 -75.21
C GLY A 522 23.63 -54.04 -76.44
N ASN A 523 24.75 -53.34 -76.36
CA ASN A 523 25.27 -52.49 -77.44
C ASN A 523 26.68 -52.92 -77.89
N LEU A 524 27.23 -53.99 -77.30
CA LEU A 524 28.58 -54.50 -77.55
C LEU A 524 28.55 -56.02 -77.54
N PHE A 525 29.08 -56.68 -78.57
CA PHE A 525 29.06 -58.13 -78.70
C PHE A 525 30.35 -58.67 -79.33
N LEU A 526 30.74 -59.87 -78.92
CA LEU A 526 31.84 -60.61 -79.56
C LEU A 526 31.29 -61.55 -80.64
N THR A 527 31.97 -61.64 -81.78
CA THR A 527 31.76 -62.73 -82.73
C THR A 527 32.64 -63.93 -82.34
N ALA A 528 32.24 -65.17 -82.65
CA ALA A 528 32.95 -66.37 -82.19
C ALA A 528 33.00 -67.50 -83.23
N ASN A 529 33.48 -67.18 -84.42
CA ASN A 529 33.57 -68.09 -85.57
C ASN A 529 32.21 -68.74 -85.88
N THR A 530 31.14 -67.95 -85.82
CA THR A 530 29.75 -68.38 -86.04
C THR A 530 29.41 -68.50 -87.53
N ALA A 531 28.20 -68.98 -87.83
CA ALA A 531 27.60 -68.99 -89.16
C ALA A 531 27.49 -67.58 -89.77
N SER A 532 27.32 -67.53 -91.09
CA SER A 532 27.06 -66.29 -91.82
C SER A 532 25.79 -65.61 -91.31
N ILE A 533 25.94 -64.45 -90.67
CA ILE A 533 24.85 -63.66 -90.10
C ILE A 533 24.13 -62.91 -91.22
N THR A 534 22.81 -63.06 -91.26
CA THR A 534 21.92 -62.39 -92.21
C THR A 534 20.96 -61.40 -91.54
N ASP A 535 20.83 -61.43 -90.22
CA ASP A 535 19.99 -60.51 -89.42
C ASP A 535 20.38 -60.52 -87.93
N PHE A 536 19.84 -59.61 -87.11
CA PHE A 536 19.85 -59.69 -85.65
C PHE A 536 18.42 -59.58 -85.10
N THR A 537 18.14 -60.27 -83.99
CA THR A 537 16.81 -60.24 -83.35
C THR A 537 16.81 -59.48 -82.02
N GLY A 538 15.67 -58.87 -81.70
CA GLY A 538 15.47 -58.19 -80.42
C GLY A 538 16.07 -56.78 -80.37
N GLU A 539 16.20 -56.20 -81.55
CA GLU A 539 16.61 -54.84 -81.83
C GLU A 539 15.60 -53.80 -81.33
N GLN A 540 16.08 -52.61 -80.97
CA GLN A 540 15.25 -51.45 -80.68
C GLN A 540 15.52 -50.33 -81.70
N ASN A 541 14.49 -49.52 -82.00
CA ASN A 541 14.66 -48.34 -82.86
C ASN A 541 15.70 -47.39 -82.25
N GLY A 542 16.78 -47.12 -82.99
CA GLY A 542 17.90 -46.30 -82.57
C GLY A 542 19.03 -47.04 -81.84
N GLN A 543 18.93 -48.37 -81.69
CA GLN A 543 19.99 -49.15 -81.05
C GLN A 543 21.25 -49.18 -81.93
N ILE A 544 22.39 -48.85 -81.33
CA ILE A 544 23.71 -49.00 -81.94
C ILE A 544 24.38 -50.21 -81.30
N ILE A 545 24.88 -51.12 -82.14
CA ILE A 545 25.69 -52.25 -81.70
C ILE A 545 27.09 -52.16 -82.30
N ILE A 546 28.08 -52.56 -81.51
CA ILE A 546 29.46 -52.75 -81.94
C ILE A 546 29.76 -54.24 -81.86
N LEU A 547 30.15 -54.83 -82.99
CA LEU A 547 30.62 -56.20 -83.06
C LEU A 547 32.13 -56.21 -83.11
N LEU A 548 32.72 -57.08 -82.30
CA LEU A 548 34.16 -57.24 -82.15
C LEU A 548 34.53 -58.64 -82.63
N CYS A 549 35.42 -58.70 -83.64
CA CYS A 549 35.84 -59.99 -84.18
C CYS A 549 36.85 -60.69 -83.26
N GLU A 550 37.73 -59.95 -82.55
CA GLU A 550 38.83 -60.54 -81.77
C GLU A 550 39.58 -61.62 -82.56
N ALA A 551 39.62 -62.88 -82.11
CA ALA A 551 40.27 -63.97 -82.84
C ALA A 551 39.40 -64.63 -83.94
N ASP A 552 38.19 -64.11 -84.19
CA ASP A 552 37.27 -64.60 -85.21
C ASP A 552 37.77 -64.28 -86.62
N THR A 553 37.80 -65.30 -87.47
CA THR A 553 38.23 -65.17 -88.88
C THR A 553 37.20 -65.71 -89.87
N THR A 554 36.03 -66.15 -89.40
CA THR A 554 35.06 -66.88 -90.24
C THR A 554 33.65 -66.33 -90.21
N THR A 555 33.26 -65.58 -89.17
CA THR A 555 31.93 -64.97 -89.13
C THR A 555 31.80 -63.94 -90.24
N SER A 556 30.78 -64.10 -91.10
CA SER A 556 30.48 -63.13 -92.15
C SER A 556 29.10 -62.50 -91.95
N LEU A 557 29.01 -61.19 -91.94
CA LEU A 557 27.76 -60.45 -92.06
C LEU A 557 27.46 -60.25 -93.55
N VAL A 558 26.40 -60.90 -94.02
CA VAL A 558 26.03 -60.94 -95.43
C VAL A 558 25.23 -59.69 -95.79
N ASP A 559 25.73 -58.91 -96.75
CA ASP A 559 25.02 -57.74 -97.28
C ASP A 559 23.77 -58.20 -98.03
N SER A 560 22.62 -58.04 -97.38
CA SER A 560 21.29 -58.47 -97.85
C SER A 560 20.23 -57.91 -96.92
N THR A 561 19.01 -57.66 -97.39
CA THR A 561 17.93 -57.24 -96.48
C THR A 561 17.68 -58.33 -95.42
N PRO A 562 17.75 -58.04 -94.11
CA PRO A 562 17.69 -56.70 -93.46
C PRO A 562 19.01 -56.03 -93.03
N LEU A 563 20.19 -56.57 -93.34
CA LEU A 563 21.51 -55.94 -93.15
C LEU A 563 21.96 -55.16 -94.39
N PHE A 564 21.88 -53.83 -94.34
CA PHE A 564 22.43 -52.95 -95.38
C PHE A 564 23.87 -52.57 -95.06
N LEU A 565 24.82 -53.20 -95.76
CA LEU A 565 26.25 -53.05 -95.53
C LEU A 565 26.94 -52.50 -96.78
N ASN A 566 28.15 -51.96 -96.64
CA ASN A 566 29.02 -51.65 -97.78
C ASN A 566 29.72 -52.92 -98.30
N GLY A 567 28.92 -53.89 -98.77
CA GLY A 567 29.33 -55.25 -99.13
C GLY A 567 29.54 -56.16 -97.91
N THR A 568 29.48 -57.48 -98.14
CA THR A 568 29.65 -58.51 -97.08
C THR A 568 30.90 -58.24 -96.24
N PHE A 569 30.72 -58.11 -94.93
CA PHE A 569 31.81 -58.00 -93.97
C PHE A 569 32.16 -59.39 -93.47
N THR A 570 33.41 -59.82 -93.61
CA THR A 570 33.90 -61.08 -93.02
C THR A 570 34.92 -60.72 -91.97
N CYS A 571 34.76 -61.26 -90.76
CA CYS A 571 35.68 -61.01 -89.67
C CYS A 571 37.11 -61.39 -90.07
N THR A 572 38.03 -60.46 -89.83
CA THR A 572 39.45 -60.72 -89.68
C THR A 572 39.82 -60.45 -88.22
N ALA A 573 40.98 -60.95 -87.79
CA ALA A 573 41.39 -60.77 -86.40
C ALA A 573 41.41 -59.27 -86.03
N ASP A 574 40.82 -58.95 -84.88
CA ASP A 574 40.70 -57.61 -84.31
C ASP A 574 39.86 -56.59 -85.12
N ASP A 575 39.15 -57.03 -86.17
CA ASP A 575 38.21 -56.17 -86.86
C ASP A 575 36.97 -55.86 -86.01
N THR A 576 36.32 -54.74 -86.35
CA THR A 576 35.09 -54.27 -85.73
C THR A 576 34.12 -53.77 -86.79
N ILE A 577 32.83 -53.93 -86.53
CA ILE A 577 31.77 -53.30 -87.31
C ILE A 577 30.71 -52.72 -86.39
N THR A 578 30.32 -51.47 -86.65
CA THR A 578 29.29 -50.76 -85.91
C THR A 578 28.05 -50.64 -86.78
N LEU A 579 26.91 -51.07 -86.25
CA LEU A 579 25.62 -51.07 -86.92
C LEU A 579 24.61 -50.26 -86.11
N ILE A 580 23.63 -49.66 -86.80
CA ILE A 580 22.46 -49.02 -86.19
C ILE A 580 21.16 -49.63 -86.72
N SER A 581 20.23 -49.92 -85.83
CA SER A 581 18.89 -50.38 -86.19
C SER A 581 17.88 -49.23 -86.18
N ASN A 582 16.99 -49.20 -87.17
CA ASN A 582 15.77 -48.37 -87.12
C ASN A 582 14.56 -49.12 -86.52
N GLY A 583 14.79 -50.30 -85.94
CA GLY A 583 13.77 -51.20 -85.39
C GLY A 583 13.22 -52.22 -86.38
N THR A 584 13.67 -52.20 -87.64
CA THR A 584 13.25 -53.16 -88.69
C THR A 584 14.42 -53.65 -89.55
N VAL A 585 15.43 -52.81 -89.77
CA VAL A 585 16.62 -53.12 -90.57
C VAL A 585 17.86 -52.51 -89.92
N TRP A 586 19.02 -53.04 -90.29
CA TRP A 586 20.32 -52.62 -89.79
C TRP A 586 21.11 -51.90 -90.88
N TYR A 587 21.71 -50.77 -90.52
CA TYR A 587 22.61 -50.01 -91.37
C TYR A 587 24.00 -50.03 -90.79
N GLU A 588 25.00 -50.25 -91.64
CA GLU A 588 26.37 -50.01 -91.25
C GLU A 588 26.63 -48.52 -90.99
N ILE A 589 27.21 -48.23 -89.83
CA ILE A 589 27.77 -46.91 -89.52
C ILE A 589 29.24 -46.87 -89.96
N SER A 590 30.00 -47.90 -89.58
CA SER A 590 31.42 -48.00 -89.88
C SER A 590 31.92 -49.44 -89.71
N ARG A 591 33.00 -49.76 -90.40
CA ARG A 591 33.82 -50.95 -90.17
C ARG A 591 35.29 -50.57 -90.06
N SER A 592 36.08 -51.37 -89.34
CA SER A 592 37.53 -51.27 -89.38
C SER A 592 38.10 -52.13 -90.51
N THR A 593 39.40 -51.95 -90.73
CA THR A 593 40.26 -52.89 -91.46
C THR A 593 41.58 -52.87 -90.71
N ASN A 594 41.71 -53.75 -89.71
CA ASN A 594 42.85 -53.79 -88.79
C ASN A 594 44.01 -54.64 -89.34
#